data_AF-A0A1V4Q1Y8-F1
#
_entry.id   AF-A0A1V4Q1Y8-F1
#
_cell.length_a   1.000
_cell.length_b   1.000
_cell.length_c   1.000
_cell.angle_alpha   90.00
_cell.angle_beta   90.00
_cell.angle_gamma   90.00
#
_symmetry.space_group_name_H-M   'P 1'
#
loop_
_entity.id
_entity.type
_entity.pdbx_description
1 polymer ?
#
loop_
_entity_poly.entity_id
_entity_poly.type
_entity_poly.pdbx_seq_one_letter_code
_entity_poly.pdbx_strand_id
1 'polypeptide(L)' 'MTRIPEVEAVYTIAGDPDMLVKVRARDHSHLQQVINHLRRGGKATGTKTMIVLGSWHR' A
#
# COMPACT_ATOMS: atom_id res chain seq x y z
N MET A 1 4.68 8.29 15.13
CA MET A 1 4.05 7.48 14.08
C MET A 1 4.85 6.20 13.96
N THR A 2 4.29 5.06 14.39
CA THR A 2 4.96 3.77 14.27
C THR A 2 5.14 3.44 12.80
N ARG A 3 6.38 3.20 12.37
CA ARG A 3 6.70 2.85 10.99
C ARG A 3 6.06 1.49 10.69
N ILE A 4 5.27 1.41 9.61
CA ILE A 4 4.72 0.15 9.11
C ILE A 4 5.85 -0.55 8.33
N PRO A 5 6.40 -1.68 8.79
CA PRO A 5 7.59 -2.29 8.19
C PRO A 5 7.42 -2.65 6.71
N GLU A 6 6.19 -3.01 6.32
CA GLU A 6 5.86 -3.46 4.97
C GLU A 6 5.79 -2.30 3.96
N VAL A 7 5.76 -1.05 4.42
CA VAL A 7 5.73 0.13 3.56
C VAL A 7 7.15 0.44 3.06
N GLU A 8 7.38 0.21 1.78
CA GLU A 8 8.64 0.54 1.11
C GLU A 8 8.70 2.01 0.69
N ALA A 9 7.58 2.57 0.23
CA ALA A 9 7.50 3.94 -0.25
C ALA A 9 6.06 4.49 -0.17
N VAL A 10 5.95 5.81 -0.03
CA VAL A 10 4.69 6.55 -0.03
C VAL A 10 4.85 7.73 -0.99
N TYR A 11 3.87 7.91 -1.86
CA TYR A 11 3.83 9.00 -2.84
C TYR A 11 2.47 9.69 -2.76
N THR A 12 2.46 11.02 -2.81
CA THR A 12 1.26 11.78 -3.18
C THR A 12 1.23 11.91 -4.68
N ILE A 13 0.10 11.61 -5.30
CA ILE A 13 -0.03 11.63 -6.76
C ILE A 13 -1.23 12.47 -7.16
N ALA A 14 -1.20 12.99 -8.38
CA ALA A 14 -2.39 13.53 -9.00
C ALA A 14 -3.27 12.38 -9.53
N GLY A 15 -4.59 12.57 -9.51
CA GLY A 15 -5.54 11.59 -10.02
C GLY A 15 -6.64 11.27 -9.01
N ASP A 16 -7.37 10.18 -9.27
CA ASP A 16 -8.45 9.70 -8.42
C ASP A 16 -7.99 9.33 -6.99
N PRO A 17 -6.90 8.55 -6.80
CA PRO A 17 -6.28 8.42 -5.49
C PRO A 17 -5.35 9.60 -5.16
N ASP A 18 -5.45 10.12 -3.94
CA ASP A 18 -4.52 11.15 -3.42
C ASP A 18 -3.12 10.58 -3.07
N MET A 19 -3.02 9.27 -2.87
CA MET A 19 -1.82 8.60 -2.37
C MET A 19 -1.61 7.21 -2.98
N LEU A 20 -0.35 6.91 -3.31
CA LEU A 20 0.13 5.58 -3.70
C LEU A 20 1.12 5.06 -2.66
N VAL A 21 0.87 3.86 -2.15
CA VAL A 21 1.73 3.20 -1.16
C VAL A 21 2.28 1.92 -1.77
N LYS A 22 3.61 1.82 -1.85
CA LYS A 22 4.29 0.58 -2.25
C LYS A 22 4.50 -0.28 -1.01
N VAL A 23 3.90 -1.47 -1.01
CA VAL A 23 4.02 -2.43 0.09
C VAL A 23 4.70 -3.72 -0.36
N ARG A 24 5.48 -4.33 0.53
CA ARG A 24 6.00 -5.70 0.36
C ARG A 24 5.40 -6.61 1.42
N ALA A 25 4.49 -7.47 0.99
CA ALA A 25 3.96 -8.56 1.81
C ALA A 25 4.64 -9.89 1.45
N ARG A 26 4.57 -10.87 2.36
CA ARG A 26 5.18 -12.20 2.19
C ARG A 26 4.24 -13.18 1.49
N ASP A 27 2.94 -12.98 1.67
CA ASP A 27 1.86 -13.77 1.10
C ASP A 27 0.55 -12.94 1.11
N HIS A 28 -0.52 -13.51 0.57
CA HIS A 28 -1.82 -12.85 0.46
C HIS A 28 -2.46 -12.53 1.81
N SER A 29 -2.35 -13.44 2.78
CA SER A 29 -2.90 -13.24 4.13
C SER A 29 -2.21 -12.09 4.84
N HIS A 30 -0.88 -12.00 4.71
CA HIS A 30 -0.09 -10.89 5.23
C HIS A 30 -0.45 -9.58 4.54
N LEU A 31 -0.64 -9.58 3.21
CA LEU A 31 -1.08 -8.39 2.48
C LEU A 31 -2.42 -7.87 3.01
N GLN A 32 -3.38 -8.76 3.25
CA GLN A 32 -4.68 -8.38 3.78
C GLN A 32 -4.56 -7.73 5.18
N GLN A 33 -3.66 -8.23 6.02
CA GLN A 33 -3.38 -7.64 7.34
C GLN A 33 -2.80 -6.22 7.21
N VAL A 34 -1.84 -6.01 6.31
CA VAL A 34 -1.23 -4.70 6.04
C VAL A 34 -2.28 -3.71 5.53
N ILE A 35 -3.11 -4.10 4.56
CA ILE A 35 -4.18 -3.25 4.02
C ILE A 35 -5.18 -2.87 5.12
N ASN A 36 -5.59 -3.84 5.95
CA ASN A 36 -6.47 -3.58 7.08
C ASN A 36 -5.85 -2.60 8.09
N HIS A 37 -4.56 -2.74 8.37
CA HIS A 37 -3.83 -1.82 9.24
C HIS A 37 -3.78 -0.40 8.67
N LEU A 38 -3.46 -0.25 7.38
CA LEU A 38 -3.46 1.04 6.68
C LEU A 38 -4.84 1.71 6.72
N ARG A 39 -5.92 0.96 6.50
CA ARG A 39 -7.30 1.47 6.54
C ARG A 39 -7.72 1.93 7.93
N ARG A 40 -7.30 1.23 8.99
CA ARG A 40 -7.62 1.58 10.39
C ARG A 40 -6.94 2.87 10.86
N GLY A 41 -5.89 3.33 10.17
CA GLY A 41 -5.19 4.59 10.51
C GLY A 41 -6.03 5.86 10.30
N GLY A 42 -7.25 5.76 9.78
CA GLY A 42 -8.22 6.87 9.68
C GLY A 42 -7.90 7.92 8.61
N LYS A 43 -6.81 7.73 7.84
CA LYS A 43 -6.37 8.67 6.80
C LYS A 43 -6.83 8.32 5.38
N ALA A 44 -7.43 7.14 5.19
CA ALA A 44 -7.90 6.67 3.90
C ALA A 44 -9.42 6.58 3.87
N THR A 45 -10.05 7.29 2.94
CA THR A 45 -11.49 7.18 2.65
C THR A 45 -11.84 5.86 1.93
N GLY A 46 -10.86 5.28 1.24
CA GLY A 46 -10.94 3.98 0.59
C GLY A 46 -9.56 3.50 0.14
N THR A 47 -9.48 2.26 -0.33
CA THR A 47 -8.23 1.69 -0.86
C THR A 47 -8.51 0.96 -2.16
N LYS A 48 -7.69 1.21 -3.18
CA LYS A 48 -7.62 0.41 -4.41
C LYS A 48 -6.31 -0.36 -4.41
N THR A 49 -6.39 -1.68 -4.39
CA THR A 49 -5.21 -2.56 -4.32
C THR A 49 -4.83 -3.04 -5.71
N MET A 50 -3.57 -2.83 -6.10
CA MET A 50 -2.98 -3.34 -7.33
C MET A 50 -1.84 -4.29 -6.99
N ILE A 51 -1.88 -5.51 -7.52
CA ILE A 51 -0.83 -6.52 -7.31
C ILE A 51 0.14 -6.46 -8.47
N VAL A 52 1.43 -6.34 -8.16
CA VAL A 52 2.50 -6.43 -9.17
C VAL A 52 2.59 -7.88 -9.65
N LEU A 53 2.24 -8.13 -10.91
CA LEU A 53 2.34 -9.44 -11.54
C LEU A 53 3.67 -9.65 -12.28
N GLY A 54 4.36 -8.56 -12.60
CA GLY A 54 5.67 -8.55 -13.23
C GLY A 54 6.29 -7.16 -13.10
N SER A 55 7.61 -7.09 -13.13
CA SER A 55 8.36 -5.83 -13.14
C SER A 55 9.38 -5.85 -14.26
N TRP A 56 9.58 -4.69 -14.88
CA TRP A 56 10.62 -4.50 -15.88
C TRP A 56 11.60 -3.46 -15.36
N HIS A 57 12.89 -3.76 -15.46
CA HIS A 57 13.98 -2.82 -15.22
C HIS A 57 14.78 -2.71 -16.50
N ARG A 58 15.14 -1.48 -16.88
CA ARG A 58 15.95 -1.18 -18.05
C ARG A 58 17.43 -1.37 -17.75
#